data_AF-A0A023H3T1-F1
#
_entry.id   AF-A0A023H3T1-F1
#
_cell.length_a   1.000
_cell.length_b   1.000
_cell.length_c   1.000
_cell.angle_alpha   90.00
_cell.angle_beta   90.00
_cell.angle_gamma   90.00
#
_symmetry.space_group_name_H-M   'P 1'
#
loop_
_entity.id
_entity.type
_entity.pdbx_description
1 polymer ?
#
loop_
_entity_poly.entity_id
_entity_poly.type
_entity_poly.pdbx_seq_one_letter_code
_entity_poly.pdbx_strand_id
1 'polypeptide(L)'
;QPNAMGGREVGGLANMLANHLEIGNEAHRSAVQSFWQSPTICTKPGLKAVDLFEACANGRIKALWVISTNPAVSLPDADGVAAAVANVPFVVTSDIMEKTDTNALADVLLPAAGWGEKDGTVTNSERRISRQRAFLPAPAEARPDWKIISDVATRMGFSDAFSYGSSADVFAEHVALDQAASAFPRDLDLSIFADADYAKMVPTQWPRNGARFFANGQYYHPDGKAQMVAVTSPVSLNSRFMLNTGRNRDQWHT
;
A
#
# COMPACT_ATOMS: atom_id res chain seq x y z
N GLN A 1 -3.58 -1.88 11.71
CA GLN A 1 -3.19 -2.57 10.45
C GLN A 1 -1.80 -3.18 10.60
N PRO A 2 -1.61 -4.46 10.26
CA PRO A 2 -0.33 -5.17 10.49
C PRO A 2 0.78 -4.81 9.49
N ASN A 3 0.43 -4.30 8.30
CA ASN A 3 1.39 -4.02 7.22
C ASN A 3 1.27 -2.61 6.64
N ALA A 4 0.87 -1.62 7.46
CA ALA A 4 0.75 -0.24 7.00
C ALA A 4 2.10 0.36 6.60
N MET A 5 3.20 -0.11 7.20
CA MET A 5 4.55 0.30 6.80
C MET A 5 4.91 -0.32 5.45
N GLY A 6 4.72 -1.63 5.27
CA GLY A 6 5.02 -2.30 4.00
C GLY A 6 4.22 -1.75 2.83
N GLY A 7 2.95 -1.36 3.04
CA GLY A 7 2.17 -0.66 2.04
C GLY A 7 2.81 0.66 1.56
N ARG A 8 3.50 1.39 2.44
CA ARG A 8 4.24 2.61 2.07
C ARG A 8 5.55 2.28 1.37
N GLU A 9 6.26 1.27 1.85
CA GLU A 9 7.52 0.78 1.25
C GLU A 9 7.34 0.46 -0.24
N VAL A 10 6.21 -0.16 -0.61
CA VAL A 10 5.91 -0.57 -2.00
C VAL A 10 5.13 0.47 -2.82
N GLY A 11 4.98 1.70 -2.33
CA GLY A 11 4.34 2.78 -3.09
C GLY A 11 2.80 2.79 -3.07
N GLY A 12 2.18 2.18 -2.05
CA GLY A 12 0.73 2.12 -1.86
C GLY A 12 0.06 3.44 -1.44
N LEU A 13 0.73 4.59 -1.59
CA LEU A 13 0.13 5.91 -1.41
C LEU A 13 0.09 6.66 -2.74
N ALA A 14 -1.00 7.36 -3.00
CA ALA A 14 -1.21 8.12 -4.23
C ALA A 14 -0.16 9.22 -4.51
N ASN A 15 0.66 9.58 -3.52
CA ASN A 15 1.63 10.66 -3.60
C ASN A 15 3.10 10.22 -3.53
N MET A 16 3.39 8.91 -3.61
CA MET A 16 4.75 8.39 -3.61
C MET A 16 4.94 7.27 -4.65
N LEU A 17 6.17 7.09 -5.10
CA LEU A 17 6.60 5.91 -5.83
C LEU A 17 7.02 4.82 -4.82
N ALA A 18 7.24 3.60 -5.32
CA ALA A 18 7.84 2.53 -4.54
C ALA A 18 9.23 2.94 -4.01
N ASN A 19 9.67 2.28 -2.95
CA ASN A 19 10.95 2.47 -2.27
C ASN A 19 11.17 3.90 -1.74
N HIS A 20 10.11 4.50 -1.21
CA HIS A 20 10.13 5.84 -0.60
C HIS A 20 10.63 6.94 -1.56
N LEU A 21 10.43 6.74 -2.86
CA LEU A 21 10.80 7.70 -3.88
C LEU A 21 9.67 8.71 -4.14
N GLU A 22 10.05 9.96 -4.32
CA GLU A 22 9.11 11.05 -4.57
C GLU A 22 8.64 11.12 -6.03
N ILE A 23 7.31 11.15 -6.26
CA ILE A 23 6.72 11.34 -7.61
C ILE A 23 7.16 12.67 -8.23
N GLY A 24 7.32 13.72 -7.42
CA GLY A 24 7.70 15.06 -7.90
C GLY A 24 9.13 15.15 -8.45
N ASN A 25 10.01 14.22 -8.07
CA ASN A 25 11.41 14.23 -8.46
C ASN A 25 11.61 13.46 -9.78
N GLU A 26 12.18 14.14 -10.79
CA GLU A 26 12.39 13.55 -12.12
C GLU A 26 13.40 12.40 -12.13
N ALA A 27 14.47 12.50 -11.36
CA ALA A 27 15.47 11.45 -11.26
C ALA A 27 14.89 10.19 -10.63
N HIS A 28 14.04 10.36 -9.61
CA HIS A 28 13.32 9.25 -8.98
C HIS A 28 12.37 8.55 -9.97
N ARG A 29 11.57 9.32 -10.72
CA ARG A 29 10.70 8.78 -11.76
C ARG A 29 11.51 8.03 -12.82
N SER A 30 12.60 8.61 -13.29
CA SER A 30 13.46 8.01 -14.30
C SER A 30 14.05 6.67 -13.85
N ALA A 31 14.51 6.57 -12.60
CA ALA A 31 15.03 5.32 -12.05
C ALA A 31 13.98 4.21 -11.98
N VAL A 32 12.78 4.52 -11.46
CA VAL A 32 11.68 3.54 -11.36
C VAL A 32 11.18 3.13 -12.74
N GLN A 33 10.98 4.11 -13.64
CA GLN A 33 10.52 3.85 -15.00
C GLN A 33 11.52 2.98 -15.77
N SER A 34 12.81 3.27 -15.64
CA SER A 34 13.88 2.51 -16.30
C SER A 34 13.99 1.10 -15.73
N PHE A 35 13.91 0.94 -14.41
CA PHE A 35 13.96 -0.36 -13.75
C PHE A 35 12.82 -1.28 -14.21
N TRP A 36 11.59 -0.78 -14.23
CA TRP A 36 10.42 -1.53 -14.71
C TRP A 36 10.30 -1.60 -16.23
N GLN A 37 11.18 -0.91 -16.97
CA GLN A 37 11.08 -0.76 -18.43
C GLN A 37 9.69 -0.28 -18.86
N SER A 38 9.07 0.58 -18.04
CA SER A 38 7.69 0.99 -18.24
C SER A 38 7.58 2.03 -19.36
N PRO A 39 6.62 1.89 -20.29
CA PRO A 39 6.44 2.86 -21.38
C PRO A 39 6.04 4.26 -20.86
N THR A 40 5.53 4.35 -19.64
CA THR A 40 5.14 5.62 -19.01
C THR A 40 5.29 5.55 -17.49
N ILE A 41 5.32 6.70 -16.84
CA ILE A 41 5.25 6.81 -15.38
C ILE A 41 4.46 8.04 -14.98
N CYS A 42 3.81 7.99 -13.81
CA CYS A 42 3.07 9.13 -13.30
C CYS A 42 4.01 10.32 -13.04
N THR A 43 3.59 11.52 -13.45
CA THR A 43 4.34 12.77 -13.25
C THR A 43 3.75 13.65 -12.15
N LYS A 44 2.59 13.27 -11.61
CA LYS A 44 1.87 13.98 -10.55
C LYS A 44 1.24 12.97 -9.59
N PRO A 45 1.08 13.33 -8.31
CA PRO A 45 0.30 12.54 -7.36
C PRO A 45 -1.11 12.25 -7.87
N GLY A 46 -1.62 11.05 -7.57
CA GLY A 46 -3.02 10.69 -7.72
C GLY A 46 -3.90 11.31 -6.63
N LEU A 47 -5.18 10.96 -6.66
CA LEU A 47 -6.17 11.43 -5.69
C LEU A 47 -6.00 10.71 -4.36
N LYS A 48 -6.05 11.46 -3.25
CA LYS A 48 -6.16 10.87 -1.90
C LYS A 48 -7.59 10.40 -1.67
N ALA A 49 -7.83 9.60 -0.63
CA ALA A 49 -9.12 8.93 -0.40
C ALA A 49 -10.34 9.88 -0.50
N VAL A 50 -10.33 11.03 0.20
CA VAL A 50 -11.46 11.99 0.14
C VAL A 50 -11.66 12.52 -1.29
N ASP A 51 -10.60 13.02 -1.93
CA ASP A 51 -10.66 13.55 -3.29
C ASP A 51 -11.03 12.48 -4.34
N LEU A 52 -10.66 11.22 -4.08
CA LEU A 52 -10.98 10.06 -4.93
C LEU A 52 -12.48 9.80 -4.91
N PHE A 53 -13.11 9.73 -3.73
CA PHE A 53 -14.55 9.49 -3.65
C PHE A 53 -15.37 10.69 -4.10
N GLU A 54 -14.87 11.93 -3.92
CA GLU A 54 -15.46 13.09 -4.59
C GLU A 54 -15.35 12.96 -6.12
N ALA A 55 -14.23 12.49 -6.65
CA ALA A 55 -14.10 12.23 -8.09
C ALA A 55 -15.04 11.12 -8.59
N CYS A 56 -15.32 10.10 -7.78
CA CYS A 56 -16.32 9.08 -8.06
C CYS A 56 -17.73 9.69 -8.10
N ALA A 57 -18.11 10.48 -7.08
CA ALA A 57 -19.40 11.17 -7.02
C ALA A 57 -19.61 12.09 -8.23
N ASN A 58 -18.56 12.79 -8.64
CA ASN A 58 -18.62 13.76 -9.75
C ASN A 58 -18.46 13.08 -11.13
N GLY A 59 -18.41 11.74 -11.17
CA GLY A 59 -18.33 10.95 -12.39
C GLY A 59 -16.99 11.05 -13.14
N ARG A 60 -15.92 11.54 -12.51
CA ARG A 60 -14.57 11.59 -13.12
C ARG A 60 -13.90 10.22 -13.14
N ILE A 61 -14.12 9.42 -12.11
CA ILE A 61 -13.64 8.03 -12.04
C ILE A 61 -14.63 7.12 -12.76
N LYS A 62 -14.13 6.33 -13.71
CA LYS A 62 -14.93 5.43 -14.55
C LYS A 62 -14.79 3.96 -14.19
N ALA A 63 -13.68 3.61 -13.54
CA ALA A 63 -13.44 2.29 -13.00
C ALA A 63 -12.78 2.44 -11.62
N LEU A 64 -13.24 1.66 -10.65
CA LEU A 64 -12.70 1.64 -9.29
C LEU A 64 -12.40 0.19 -8.92
N TRP A 65 -11.18 -0.08 -8.47
CA TRP A 65 -10.81 -1.38 -7.89
C TRP A 65 -10.46 -1.19 -6.42
N VAL A 66 -11.30 -1.73 -5.54
CA VAL A 66 -11.10 -1.73 -4.08
C VAL A 66 -10.50 -3.07 -3.66
N ILE A 67 -9.39 -3.05 -2.91
CA ILE A 67 -8.69 -4.27 -2.50
C ILE A 67 -8.59 -4.32 -0.98
N SER A 68 -9.20 -5.35 -0.37
CA SER A 68 -9.12 -5.67 1.06
C SER A 68 -9.44 -4.49 1.99
N THR A 69 -10.47 -3.71 1.67
CA THR A 69 -10.97 -2.59 2.49
C THR A 69 -12.45 -2.36 2.25
N ASN A 70 -13.16 -1.84 3.26
CA ASN A 70 -14.59 -1.54 3.22
C ASN A 70 -14.84 -0.01 3.36
N PRO A 71 -14.58 0.80 2.31
CA PRO A 71 -14.72 2.26 2.36
C PRO A 71 -16.15 2.73 2.67
N ALA A 72 -17.18 1.98 2.25
CA ALA A 72 -18.58 2.30 2.55
C ALA A 72 -18.93 2.22 4.06
N VAL A 73 -18.02 1.72 4.90
CA VAL A 73 -18.14 1.73 6.38
C VAL A 73 -17.04 2.54 7.05
N SER A 74 -15.81 2.43 6.55
CA SER A 74 -14.61 2.87 7.27
C SER A 74 -14.23 4.34 7.02
N LEU A 75 -14.74 4.96 5.97
CA LEU A 75 -14.47 6.36 5.65
C LEU A 75 -15.47 7.32 6.32
N PRO A 76 -15.05 8.57 6.59
CA PRO A 76 -15.99 9.62 7.00
C PRO A 76 -17.01 9.86 5.90
N ASP A 77 -18.23 10.24 6.29
CA ASP A 77 -19.37 10.38 5.36
C ASP A 77 -19.65 9.08 4.58
N ALA A 78 -19.84 7.98 5.32
CA ALA A 78 -20.01 6.63 4.80
C ALA A 78 -21.13 6.54 3.74
N ASP A 79 -22.28 7.20 3.98
CA ASP A 79 -23.39 7.25 3.01
C ASP A 79 -22.98 7.97 1.72
N GLY A 80 -22.26 9.09 1.83
CA GLY A 80 -21.70 9.80 0.68
C GLY A 80 -20.70 8.95 -0.11
N VAL A 81 -19.84 8.20 0.59
CA VAL A 81 -18.89 7.27 -0.03
C VAL A 81 -19.62 6.12 -0.73
N ALA A 82 -20.64 5.53 -0.11
CA ALA A 82 -21.44 4.47 -0.72
C ALA A 82 -22.14 4.96 -2.00
N ALA A 83 -22.76 6.15 -1.96
CA ALA A 83 -23.36 6.78 -3.14
C ALA A 83 -22.32 7.08 -4.22
N ALA A 84 -21.12 7.51 -3.85
CA ALA A 84 -20.04 7.78 -4.78
C ALA A 84 -19.54 6.50 -5.48
N VAL A 85 -19.40 5.39 -4.74
CA VAL A 85 -19.03 4.08 -5.31
C VAL A 85 -20.11 3.60 -6.28
N ALA A 86 -21.38 3.67 -5.89
CA ALA A 86 -22.51 3.27 -6.74
C ALA A 86 -22.62 4.09 -8.05
N ASN A 87 -22.04 5.29 -8.09
CA ASN A 87 -22.00 6.14 -9.28
C ASN A 87 -20.86 5.77 -10.25
N VAL A 88 -19.89 4.95 -9.83
CA VAL A 88 -18.80 4.53 -10.71
C VAL A 88 -19.31 3.46 -11.68
N PRO A 89 -19.15 3.62 -13.01
CA PRO A 89 -19.67 2.69 -14.01
C PRO A 89 -19.13 1.25 -13.95
N PHE A 90 -17.97 1.03 -13.33
CA PHE A 90 -17.38 -0.29 -13.19
C PHE A 90 -16.59 -0.40 -11.87
N VAL A 91 -17.07 -1.22 -10.95
CA VAL A 91 -16.47 -1.43 -9.63
C VAL A 91 -16.06 -2.88 -9.48
N VAL A 92 -14.79 -3.09 -9.13
CA VAL A 92 -14.23 -4.38 -8.77
C VAL A 92 -13.87 -4.35 -7.30
N THR A 93 -14.18 -5.41 -6.56
CA THR A 93 -13.62 -5.62 -5.23
C THR A 93 -12.83 -6.92 -5.16
N SER A 94 -11.67 -6.88 -4.51
CA SER A 94 -10.92 -8.07 -4.10
C SER A 94 -11.01 -8.20 -2.59
N ASP A 95 -11.71 -9.21 -2.09
CA ASP A 95 -11.99 -9.36 -0.65
C ASP A 95 -11.97 -10.84 -0.23
N ILE A 96 -11.73 -11.07 1.05
CA ILE A 96 -11.78 -12.37 1.73
C ILE A 96 -13.21 -12.67 2.23
N MET A 97 -14.05 -11.65 2.37
CA MET A 97 -15.46 -11.76 2.74
C MET A 97 -16.34 -11.54 1.52
N GLU A 98 -17.33 -12.42 1.30
CA GLU A 98 -18.31 -12.23 0.23
C GLU A 98 -19.16 -10.96 0.47
N LYS A 99 -19.65 -10.79 1.71
CA LYS A 99 -20.65 -9.76 2.05
C LYS A 99 -20.05 -8.66 2.91
N THR A 100 -19.80 -7.52 2.27
CA THR A 100 -19.45 -6.24 2.90
C THR A 100 -20.29 -5.14 2.26
N ASP A 101 -20.43 -4.00 2.93
CA ASP A 101 -21.17 -2.84 2.40
C ASP A 101 -20.57 -2.34 1.09
N THR A 102 -19.24 -2.42 0.94
CA THR A 102 -18.57 -2.06 -0.32
C THR A 102 -18.78 -3.12 -1.40
N ASN A 103 -18.73 -4.42 -1.07
CA ASN A 103 -18.96 -5.49 -2.04
C ASN A 103 -20.39 -5.48 -2.59
N ALA A 104 -21.37 -5.03 -1.80
CA ALA A 104 -22.74 -4.86 -2.25
C ALA A 104 -22.89 -3.82 -3.38
N LEU A 105 -21.86 -2.99 -3.60
CA LEU A 105 -21.82 -1.94 -4.62
C LEU A 105 -20.92 -2.32 -5.81
N ALA A 106 -20.36 -3.53 -5.84
CA ALA A 106 -19.41 -3.98 -6.85
C ALA A 106 -20.09 -4.70 -8.01
N ASP A 107 -19.57 -4.51 -9.23
CA ASP A 107 -19.96 -5.28 -10.41
C ASP A 107 -19.26 -6.64 -10.48
N VAL A 108 -18.02 -6.70 -9.95
CA VAL A 108 -17.19 -7.91 -9.94
C VAL A 108 -16.59 -8.12 -8.56
N LEU A 109 -16.77 -9.33 -8.01
CA LEU A 109 -16.10 -9.80 -6.80
C LEU A 109 -14.99 -10.77 -7.17
N LEU A 110 -13.76 -10.49 -6.74
CA LEU A 110 -12.58 -11.33 -6.92
C LEU A 110 -12.20 -11.95 -5.57
N PRO A 111 -12.34 -13.28 -5.37
CA PRO A 111 -12.05 -13.90 -4.09
C PRO A 111 -10.54 -13.84 -3.78
N ALA A 112 -10.18 -13.09 -2.74
CA ALA A 112 -8.80 -12.94 -2.29
C ALA A 112 -8.47 -13.97 -1.21
N ALA A 113 -7.21 -14.41 -1.18
CA ALA A 113 -6.71 -15.28 -0.12
C ALA A 113 -6.50 -14.52 1.19
N GLY A 114 -6.97 -15.11 2.29
CA GLY A 114 -6.80 -14.64 3.66
C GLY A 114 -5.38 -14.78 4.20
N TRP A 115 -5.14 -14.24 5.39
CA TRP A 115 -3.81 -14.24 6.02
C TRP A 115 -3.21 -15.65 6.17
N GLY A 116 -3.99 -16.61 6.66
CA GLY A 116 -3.51 -17.98 6.86
C GLY A 116 -3.30 -18.79 5.57
N GLU A 117 -3.79 -18.28 4.45
CA GLU A 117 -3.83 -18.97 3.15
C GLU A 117 -2.75 -18.48 2.19
N LYS A 118 -2.18 -17.29 2.44
CA LYS A 118 -1.21 -16.66 1.54
C LYS A 118 0.20 -16.63 2.09
N ASP A 119 1.14 -16.69 1.17
CA ASP A 119 2.56 -16.53 1.41
C ASP A 119 3.00 -15.09 1.08
N GLY A 120 3.89 -14.53 1.89
CA GLY A 120 4.41 -13.18 1.67
C GLY A 120 5.30 -12.68 2.80
N THR A 121 5.38 -11.35 2.90
CA THR A 121 6.05 -10.63 3.98
C THR A 121 5.15 -9.52 4.53
N VAL A 122 5.35 -9.19 5.80
CA VAL A 122 4.73 -8.01 6.44
C VAL A 122 5.79 -7.19 7.14
N THR A 123 5.66 -5.87 7.08
CA THR A 123 6.51 -4.92 7.78
C THR A 123 5.75 -4.24 8.90
N ASN A 124 6.23 -4.42 10.13
CA ASN A 124 5.63 -3.83 11.32
C ASN A 124 6.10 -2.37 11.56
N SER A 125 5.61 -1.74 12.63
CA SER A 125 5.89 -0.35 12.97
C SER A 125 7.36 -0.04 13.29
N GLU A 126 8.16 -1.04 13.65
CA GLU A 126 9.60 -0.87 13.89
C GLU A 126 10.43 -1.16 12.64
N ARG A 127 9.82 -1.29 11.45
CA ARG A 127 10.50 -1.62 10.18
C ARG A 127 11.03 -3.05 10.14
N ARG A 128 10.41 -3.97 10.88
CA ARG A 128 10.77 -5.40 10.83
C ARG A 128 9.95 -6.11 9.79
N ILE A 129 10.64 -6.59 8.75
CA ILE A 129 10.08 -7.48 7.74
C ILE A 129 10.08 -8.90 8.31
N SER A 130 8.90 -9.52 8.32
CA SER A 130 8.68 -10.90 8.78
C SER A 130 8.01 -11.72 7.68
N ARG A 131 8.40 -13.00 7.56
CA ARG A 131 7.75 -13.94 6.63
C ARG A 131 6.37 -14.35 7.14
N GLN A 132 5.37 -14.20 6.28
CA GLN A 132 4.05 -14.78 6.43
C GLN A 132 3.95 -16.06 5.61
N ARG A 133 3.84 -17.21 6.28
CA ARG A 133 3.76 -18.52 5.62
C ARG A 133 2.33 -19.01 5.64
N ALA A 134 1.84 -19.49 4.50
CA ALA A 134 0.55 -20.16 4.45
C ALA A 134 0.58 -21.42 5.33
N PHE A 135 -0.45 -21.59 6.14
CA PHE A 135 -0.68 -22.80 6.96
C PHE A 135 -2.07 -23.42 6.71
N LEU A 136 -2.86 -22.78 5.84
CA LEU A 136 -4.11 -23.30 5.30
C LEU A 136 -4.03 -23.29 3.77
N PRO A 137 -4.70 -24.23 3.09
CA PRO A 137 -4.90 -24.12 1.64
C PRO A 137 -5.84 -22.95 1.33
N ALA A 138 -5.66 -22.30 0.18
CA ALA A 138 -6.61 -21.32 -0.30
C ALA A 138 -7.98 -21.97 -0.58
N PRO A 139 -9.10 -21.35 -0.14
CA PRO A 139 -10.42 -21.89 -0.34
C PRO A 139 -10.89 -21.72 -1.78
N ALA A 140 -11.44 -22.79 -2.37
CA ALA A 140 -12.04 -22.79 -3.71
C ALA A 140 -11.15 -22.10 -4.77
N GLU A 141 -11.62 -20.99 -5.34
CA GLU A 141 -10.93 -20.24 -6.39
C GLU A 141 -10.16 -19.03 -5.86
N ALA A 142 -10.06 -18.86 -4.54
CA ALA A 142 -9.38 -17.73 -3.92
C ALA A 142 -7.89 -17.71 -4.29
N ARG A 143 -7.39 -16.51 -4.57
CA ARG A 143 -5.98 -16.30 -4.98
C ARG A 143 -5.36 -15.17 -4.17
N PRO A 144 -4.04 -15.19 -3.91
CA PRO A 144 -3.38 -14.04 -3.32
C PRO A 144 -3.48 -12.82 -4.24
N ASP A 145 -3.58 -11.63 -3.65
CA ASP A 145 -3.85 -10.37 -4.35
C ASP A 145 -2.86 -10.11 -5.52
N TRP A 146 -1.58 -10.41 -5.32
CA TRP A 146 -0.55 -10.24 -6.35
C TRP A 146 -0.82 -11.08 -7.60
N LYS A 147 -1.40 -12.28 -7.43
CA LYS A 147 -1.70 -13.19 -8.54
C LYS A 147 -2.92 -12.70 -9.31
N ILE A 148 -3.92 -12.17 -8.60
CA ILE A 148 -5.10 -11.53 -9.22
C ILE A 148 -4.65 -10.33 -10.08
N ILE A 149 -3.80 -9.46 -9.55
CA ILE A 149 -3.25 -8.31 -10.28
C ILE A 149 -2.44 -8.77 -11.50
N SER A 150 -1.57 -9.77 -11.34
CA SER A 150 -0.76 -10.31 -12.44
C SER A 150 -1.62 -10.92 -13.55
N ASP A 151 -2.70 -11.62 -13.19
CA ASP A 151 -3.64 -12.23 -14.14
C ASP A 151 -4.46 -11.18 -14.91
N VAL A 152 -4.78 -10.04 -14.30
CA VAL A 152 -5.40 -8.89 -14.97
C VAL A 152 -4.40 -8.22 -15.91
N ALA A 153 -3.19 -7.93 -15.43
CA ALA A 153 -2.15 -7.31 -16.24
C ALA A 153 -1.77 -8.15 -17.46
N THR A 154 -1.69 -9.48 -17.29
CA THR A 154 -1.48 -10.43 -18.40
C THR A 154 -2.57 -10.32 -19.46
N ARG A 155 -3.85 -10.25 -19.06
CA ARG A 155 -4.97 -10.05 -20.00
C ARG A 155 -4.95 -8.69 -20.70
N MET A 156 -4.34 -7.69 -20.08
CA MET A 156 -4.11 -6.37 -20.67
C MET A 156 -2.90 -6.32 -21.61
N GLY A 157 -2.17 -7.42 -21.79
CA GLY A 157 -1.01 -7.50 -22.69
C GLY A 157 0.34 -7.25 -22.02
N PHE A 158 0.41 -7.24 -20.68
CA PHE A 158 1.65 -7.03 -19.92
C PHE A 158 2.22 -8.34 -19.33
N SER A 159 2.08 -9.46 -20.04
CA SER A 159 2.51 -10.78 -19.57
C SER A 159 3.96 -10.80 -19.09
N ASP A 160 4.86 -10.17 -19.86
CA ASP A 160 6.30 -10.23 -19.61
C ASP A 160 6.66 -9.52 -18.29
N ALA A 161 6.03 -8.38 -18.02
CA ALA A 161 6.24 -7.56 -16.82
C ALA A 161 5.54 -8.12 -15.55
N PHE A 162 4.61 -9.06 -15.69
CA PHE A 162 3.85 -9.63 -14.57
C PHE A 162 3.97 -11.16 -14.48
N SER A 163 5.09 -11.70 -14.94
CA SER A 163 5.39 -13.14 -15.03
C SER A 163 5.87 -13.77 -13.70
N TYR A 164 5.37 -13.28 -12.56
CA TYR A 164 5.74 -13.79 -11.23
C TYR A 164 5.20 -15.20 -10.99
N GLY A 165 6.07 -16.12 -10.55
CA GLY A 165 5.71 -17.47 -10.15
C GLY A 165 5.30 -17.59 -8.69
N SER A 166 5.80 -16.69 -7.84
CA SER A 166 5.62 -16.72 -6.39
C SER A 166 5.75 -15.33 -5.74
N SER A 167 5.35 -15.24 -4.47
CA SER A 167 5.61 -14.08 -3.60
C SER A 167 7.11 -13.78 -3.43
N ALA A 168 7.98 -14.79 -3.57
CA ALA A 168 9.43 -14.62 -3.52
C ALA A 168 9.94 -13.79 -4.70
N ASP A 169 9.37 -13.97 -5.88
CA ASP A 169 9.76 -13.22 -7.09
C ASP A 169 9.39 -11.73 -6.94
N VAL A 170 8.18 -11.46 -6.42
CA VAL A 170 7.72 -10.08 -6.12
C VAL A 170 8.61 -9.43 -5.07
N PHE A 171 8.98 -10.16 -4.01
CA PHE A 171 9.88 -9.65 -2.98
C PHE A 171 11.29 -9.39 -3.53
N ALA A 172 11.81 -10.28 -4.37
CA ALA A 172 13.10 -10.11 -5.02
C ALA A 172 13.12 -8.86 -5.92
N GLU A 173 12.05 -8.60 -6.69
CA GLU A 173 11.92 -7.36 -7.46
C GLU A 173 11.91 -6.12 -6.55
N HIS A 174 11.16 -6.15 -5.44
CA HIS A 174 11.10 -5.04 -4.49
C HIS A 174 12.50 -4.68 -3.94
N VAL A 175 13.29 -5.70 -3.56
CA VAL A 175 14.68 -5.54 -3.11
C VAL A 175 15.58 -5.06 -4.25
N ALA A 176 15.42 -5.59 -5.46
CA ALA A 176 16.20 -5.16 -6.62
C ALA A 176 15.94 -3.70 -7.01
N LEU A 177 14.70 -3.23 -6.91
CA LEU A 177 14.38 -1.82 -7.11
C LEU A 177 15.02 -0.96 -6.01
N ASP A 178 15.15 -1.45 -4.78
CA ASP A 178 15.78 -0.71 -3.69
C ASP A 178 17.28 -0.55 -3.97
N GLN A 179 17.92 -1.61 -4.46
CA GLN A 179 19.29 -1.55 -4.93
C GLN A 179 19.45 -0.58 -6.11
N ALA A 180 18.55 -0.61 -7.10
CA ALA A 180 18.59 0.33 -8.22
C ALA A 180 18.40 1.80 -7.79
N ALA A 181 17.65 2.02 -6.70
CA ALA A 181 17.42 3.33 -6.12
C ALA A 181 18.53 3.77 -5.14
N SER A 182 19.54 2.94 -4.86
CA SER A 182 20.54 3.17 -3.79
C SER A 182 21.29 4.51 -3.87
N ALA A 183 21.36 5.11 -5.06
CA ALA A 183 21.98 6.42 -5.27
C ALA A 183 21.19 7.59 -4.65
N PHE A 184 19.90 7.42 -4.36
CA PHE A 184 19.06 8.48 -3.80
C PHE A 184 19.06 8.43 -2.26
N PRO A 185 19.30 9.57 -1.58
CA PRO A 185 19.24 9.62 -0.12
C PRO A 185 17.80 9.39 0.37
N ARG A 186 17.59 8.34 1.13
CA ARG A 186 16.30 7.95 1.71
C ARG A 186 16.49 7.06 2.93
N ASP A 187 15.41 6.85 3.69
CA ASP A 187 15.38 6.01 4.88
C ASP A 187 15.32 4.52 4.59
N LEU A 188 14.58 4.11 3.55
CA LEU A 188 14.47 2.71 3.15
C LEU A 188 15.80 2.16 2.64
N ASP A 189 16.18 1.02 3.22
CA ASP A 189 17.36 0.25 2.81
C ASP A 189 17.09 -1.23 3.05
N LEU A 190 16.88 -1.96 1.95
CA LEU A 190 16.60 -3.39 1.91
C LEU A 190 17.82 -4.21 1.47
N SER A 191 19.01 -3.60 1.39
CA SER A 191 20.25 -4.28 0.97
C SER A 191 20.56 -5.54 1.77
N ILE A 192 20.12 -5.57 3.03
CA ILE A 192 20.23 -6.72 3.95
C ILE A 192 19.47 -7.97 3.47
N PHE A 193 18.58 -7.82 2.49
CA PHE A 193 17.78 -8.89 1.90
C PHE A 193 18.23 -9.27 0.48
N ALA A 194 19.25 -8.63 -0.09
CA ALA A 194 19.70 -8.87 -1.47
C ALA A 194 20.04 -10.35 -1.74
N ASP A 195 20.67 -11.02 -0.78
CA ASP A 195 21.04 -12.45 -0.85
C ASP A 195 20.24 -13.32 0.13
N ALA A 196 19.08 -12.85 0.61
CA ALA A 196 18.31 -13.59 1.60
C ALA A 196 17.66 -14.84 1.00
N ASP A 197 17.81 -15.99 1.69
CA ASP A 197 16.98 -17.17 1.45
C ASP A 197 15.54 -16.85 1.90
N TYR A 198 14.68 -16.46 0.95
CA TYR A 198 13.30 -16.02 1.19
C TYR A 198 12.50 -17.04 2.04
N ALA A 199 12.73 -18.34 1.85
CA ALA A 199 12.04 -19.38 2.59
C ALA A 199 12.47 -19.41 4.06
N LYS A 200 13.75 -19.13 4.35
CA LYS A 200 14.35 -19.16 5.69
C LYS A 200 14.50 -17.79 6.34
N MET A 201 14.00 -16.73 5.71
CA MET A 201 14.03 -15.39 6.27
C MET A 201 13.48 -15.36 7.70
N VAL A 202 14.32 -14.86 8.61
CA VAL A 202 13.97 -14.55 9.99
C VAL A 202 13.53 -13.09 10.10
N PRO A 203 12.65 -12.74 11.05
CA PRO A 203 12.20 -11.36 11.24
C PRO A 203 13.36 -10.38 11.40
N THR A 204 13.56 -9.50 10.44
CA THR A 204 14.74 -8.61 10.38
C THR A 204 14.32 -7.16 10.21
N GLN A 205 14.89 -6.28 11.03
CA GLN A 205 14.65 -4.85 10.99
C GLN A 205 15.54 -4.19 9.94
N TRP A 206 14.95 -3.35 9.08
CA TRP A 206 15.69 -2.53 8.14
C TRP A 206 15.86 -1.08 8.63
N PRO A 207 16.98 -0.42 8.29
CA PRO A 207 18.26 -1.03 7.92
C PRO A 207 18.84 -1.84 9.09
N ARG A 208 19.60 -2.91 8.80
CA ARG A 208 20.24 -3.74 9.83
C ARG A 208 21.58 -3.13 10.27
N ASN A 209 21.55 -1.94 10.85
CA ASN A 209 22.74 -1.24 11.33
C ASN A 209 22.81 -1.13 12.87
N GLY A 210 21.82 -1.66 13.59
CA GLY A 210 21.73 -1.56 15.05
C GLY A 210 21.52 -0.12 15.57
N ALA A 211 21.38 0.85 14.67
CA ALA A 211 21.25 2.25 15.02
C ALA A 211 19.78 2.60 15.29
N ARG A 212 19.55 3.35 16.35
CA ARG A 212 18.27 4.03 16.54
C ARG A 212 18.20 5.17 15.52
N PHE A 213 17.16 5.16 14.70
CA PHE A 213 16.86 6.24 13.75
C PHE A 213 16.95 7.61 14.40
N PHE A 214 17.62 8.54 13.74
CA PHE A 214 17.82 9.94 14.14
C PHE A 214 18.59 10.16 15.45
N ALA A 215 19.13 9.11 16.10
CA ALA A 215 19.82 9.25 17.39
C ALA A 215 21.11 10.09 17.32
N ASN A 216 21.70 10.20 16.13
CA ASN A 216 22.88 11.02 15.86
C ASN A 216 22.54 12.40 15.25
N GLY A 217 21.25 12.77 15.19
CA GLY A 217 20.82 14.06 14.65
C GLY A 217 20.93 14.20 13.13
N GLN A 218 21.08 13.10 12.39
CA GLN A 218 21.08 13.10 10.92
C GLN A 218 19.67 12.83 10.40
N TYR A 219 19.10 13.80 9.70
CA TYR A 219 17.75 13.73 9.11
C TYR A 219 17.81 13.72 7.59
N TYR A 220 16.73 13.31 6.94
CA TYR A 220 16.61 13.26 5.47
C TYR A 220 16.21 14.61 4.83
N HIS A 221 16.38 15.71 5.57
CA HIS A 221 16.24 17.06 5.00
C HIS A 221 17.52 17.45 4.26
N PRO A 222 17.47 18.39 3.28
CA PRO A 222 18.63 18.77 2.49
C PRO A 222 19.86 19.23 3.29
N ASP A 223 19.66 19.82 4.48
CA ASP A 223 20.72 20.28 5.38
C ASP A 223 21.05 19.27 6.50
N GLY A 224 20.40 18.11 6.50
CA GLY A 224 20.58 17.04 7.49
C GLY A 224 19.99 17.33 8.86
N LYS A 225 19.27 18.45 9.08
CA LYS A 225 18.78 18.88 10.40
C LYS A 225 17.29 18.62 10.58
N ALA A 226 16.86 18.52 11.83
CA ALA A 226 15.43 18.50 12.16
C ALA A 226 14.80 19.86 11.85
N GLN A 227 13.56 19.86 11.35
CA GLN A 227 12.77 21.08 11.16
C GLN A 227 11.75 21.22 12.30
N MET A 228 11.89 22.27 13.10
CA MET A 228 10.95 22.60 14.18
C MET A 228 9.83 23.50 13.64
N VAL A 229 8.58 23.04 13.75
CA VAL A 229 7.41 23.79 13.28
C VAL A 229 6.55 24.17 14.48
N ALA A 230 6.38 25.48 14.71
CA ALA A 230 5.44 25.97 15.71
C ALA A 230 4.00 25.82 15.17
N VAL A 231 3.11 25.21 15.95
CA VAL A 231 1.71 24.99 15.58
C VAL A 231 0.77 25.63 16.61
N THR A 232 -0.39 26.07 16.14
CA THR A 232 -1.46 26.62 16.98
C THR A 232 -2.61 25.63 17.05
N SER A 233 -3.18 25.43 18.24
CA SER A 233 -4.32 24.54 18.42
C SER A 233 -5.55 25.03 17.65
N PRO A 234 -6.33 24.12 17.03
CA PRO A 234 -7.57 24.49 16.36
C PRO A 234 -8.62 24.99 17.37
N VAL A 235 -9.46 25.93 16.95
CA VAL A 235 -10.59 26.44 17.75
C VAL A 235 -11.79 25.51 17.60
N SER A 236 -12.38 25.07 18.72
CA SER A 236 -13.59 24.24 18.68
C SER A 236 -14.78 25.05 18.17
N LEU A 237 -15.45 24.55 17.14
CA LEU A 237 -16.66 25.15 16.57
C LEU A 237 -17.94 24.78 17.33
N ASN A 238 -17.89 23.77 18.21
CA ASN A 238 -19.01 23.32 19.04
C ASN A 238 -18.63 23.38 20.53
N SER A 239 -19.45 24.06 21.33
CA SER A 239 -19.19 24.31 22.74
C SER A 239 -19.95 23.38 23.70
N ARG A 240 -20.84 22.52 23.20
CA ARG A 240 -21.72 21.70 24.08
C ARG A 240 -21.26 20.26 24.22
N PHE A 241 -21.04 19.55 23.11
CA PHE A 241 -20.61 18.15 23.12
C PHE A 241 -19.60 17.87 22.01
N MET A 242 -18.68 16.96 22.28
CA MET A 242 -17.68 16.49 21.34
C MET A 242 -17.81 14.97 21.20
N LEU A 243 -18.05 14.50 19.98
CA LEU A 243 -18.00 13.08 19.66
C LEU A 243 -16.54 12.70 19.37
N ASN A 244 -16.07 11.64 20.01
CA ASN A 244 -14.76 11.05 19.74
C ASN A 244 -14.96 9.56 19.43
N THR A 245 -14.34 9.09 18.35
CA THR A 245 -14.39 7.68 17.95
C THR A 245 -13.07 6.99 18.31
N GLY A 246 -13.13 5.73 18.70
CA GLY A 246 -11.98 5.00 19.23
C GLY A 246 -11.83 3.61 18.67
N ARG A 247 -11.00 2.82 19.35
CA ARG A 247 -10.81 1.38 19.10
C ARG A 247 -10.96 0.63 20.41
N ASN A 248 -11.45 -0.60 20.31
CA ASN A 248 -11.55 -1.52 21.44
C ASN A 248 -10.54 -2.66 21.24
N ARG A 249 -10.09 -3.28 22.34
CA ARG A 249 -9.10 -4.37 22.28
C ARG A 249 -9.58 -5.57 21.47
N ASP A 250 -10.85 -5.94 21.65
CA ASP A 250 -11.40 -7.22 21.18
C ASP A 250 -12.10 -7.12 19.81
N GLN A 251 -12.16 -5.93 19.22
CA GLN A 251 -12.74 -5.69 17.91
C GLN A 251 -11.73 -4.99 17.01
N TRP A 252 -11.53 -5.54 15.82
CA TRP A 252 -10.69 -4.92 14.81
C TRP A 252 -11.52 -4.03 13.88
N HIS A 253 -10.87 -3.06 13.25
CA HIS A 253 -11.53 -2.29 12.20
C HIS A 253 -11.80 -3.21 11.00
N THR A 254 -12.91 -2.96 10.31
CA THR A 254 -13.17 -3.58 9.00
C THR A 254 -12.14 -3.14 7.96
#